data_AF-A0AB35WKN1-F1
#
_entry.id   AF-A0AB35WKN1-F1
#
_cell.length_a   1.000
_cell.length_b   1.000
_cell.length_c   1.000
_cell.angle_alpha   90.00
_cell.angle_beta   90.00
_cell.angle_gamma   90.00
#
_symmetry.space_group_name_H-M   'P 1'
#
loop_
_entity.id
_entity.type
_entity.pdbx_description
1 polymer ?
#
loop_
_entity_poly.entity_id
_entity_poly.type
_entity_poly.pdbx_seq_one_letter_code
_entity_poly.pdbx_strand_id
1 'polypeptide(L)'
;MAVNLRRALPHQDTPFFRGLHIVVAVLVLAQIINSNMTETESLGQFSLTGMVTFLHIISGFGLLLCGVVMLFWMLAQRGARYYFSYLYLDFQGVTDDFRTLRQFRLPEAHAGGMAAIVQGLGVLSLLGVAAVGGLWFILNMMYGPDSVLVHDVLHLHKFLTVFIETYFWAHGAMGILHLLLTIRLQQLNKE
;
A
#
# COMPACT_ATOMS: atom_id res chain seq x y z
N MET A 1 -23.59 14.74 -21.38
CA MET A 1 -23.14 14.67 -19.96
C MET A 1 -21.62 14.48 -19.92
N ALA A 2 -20.88 15.33 -19.20
CA ALA A 2 -19.40 15.27 -19.13
C ALA A 2 -18.91 13.96 -18.46
N VAL A 3 -17.72 13.47 -18.82
CA VAL A 3 -17.06 12.37 -18.11
C VAL A 3 -16.90 12.76 -16.64
N ASN A 4 -17.43 11.94 -15.73
CA ASN A 4 -17.39 12.25 -14.30
C ASN A 4 -16.25 11.46 -13.65
N LEU A 5 -15.06 12.07 -13.61
CA LEU A 5 -13.86 11.48 -13.01
C LEU A 5 -14.06 11.11 -11.53
N ARG A 6 -14.88 11.87 -10.79
CA ARG A 6 -15.21 11.56 -9.39
C ARG A 6 -15.98 10.24 -9.24
N ARG A 7 -16.80 9.89 -10.25
CA ARG A 7 -17.51 8.59 -10.36
C ARG A 7 -16.66 7.46 -10.94
N ALA A 8 -15.41 7.72 -11.28
CA ALA A 8 -14.50 6.70 -11.80
C ALA A 8 -13.42 6.32 -10.75
N LEU A 9 -13.29 7.10 -9.67
CA LEU A 9 -12.43 6.77 -8.54
C LEU A 9 -13.06 5.68 -7.63
N PRO A 10 -12.23 4.82 -7.00
CA PRO A 10 -12.71 3.78 -6.10
C PRO A 10 -13.30 4.34 -4.80
N HIS A 11 -14.03 3.49 -4.06
CA HIS A 11 -14.59 3.78 -2.72
C HIS A 11 -15.54 5.00 -2.66
N GLN A 12 -16.40 5.17 -3.67
CA GLN A 12 -17.33 6.31 -3.71
C GLN A 12 -18.27 6.39 -2.51
N ASP A 13 -18.73 5.23 -2.05
CA ASP A 13 -19.69 5.12 -0.96
C ASP A 13 -19.05 5.32 0.43
N THR A 14 -17.72 5.41 0.50
CA THR A 14 -16.95 5.54 1.75
C THR A 14 -15.91 6.68 1.63
N PRO A 15 -16.35 7.95 1.71
CA PRO A 15 -15.49 9.10 1.43
C PRO A 15 -14.28 9.21 2.36
N PHE A 16 -14.43 8.79 3.63
CA PHE A 16 -13.32 8.71 4.59
C PHE A 16 -12.25 7.71 4.12
N PHE A 17 -12.64 6.48 3.83
CA PHE A 17 -11.72 5.43 3.38
C PHE A 17 -11.04 5.80 2.06
N ARG A 18 -11.77 6.43 1.14
CA ARG A 18 -11.21 6.96 -0.10
C ARG A 18 -10.13 8.01 0.17
N GLY A 19 -10.39 8.96 1.05
CA GLY A 19 -9.42 9.99 1.43
C GLY A 19 -8.15 9.37 2.04
N LEU A 20 -8.33 8.45 3.00
CA LEU A 20 -7.23 7.72 3.64
C LEU A 20 -6.41 6.94 2.61
N HIS A 21 -7.05 6.24 1.68
CA HIS A 21 -6.38 5.48 0.63
C HIS A 21 -5.54 6.38 -0.29
N ILE A 22 -6.07 7.53 -0.71
CA ILE A 22 -5.32 8.50 -1.53
C ILE A 22 -4.12 9.05 -0.77
N VAL A 23 -4.29 9.42 0.50
CA VAL A 23 -3.19 9.90 1.34
C VAL A 23 -2.09 8.84 1.46
N VAL A 24 -2.46 7.59 1.75
CA VAL A 24 -1.51 6.47 1.81
C VAL A 24 -0.80 6.27 0.48
N ALA A 25 -1.51 6.27 -0.65
CA ALA A 25 -0.92 6.09 -1.97
C ALA A 25 0.09 7.20 -2.31
N VAL A 26 -0.24 8.46 -2.02
CA VAL A 26 0.67 9.60 -2.25
C VAL A 26 1.90 9.52 -1.34
N LEU A 27 1.72 9.18 -0.07
CA LEU A 27 2.83 9.03 0.87
C LEU A 27 3.74 7.86 0.49
N VAL A 28 3.20 6.71 0.07
CA VAL A 28 3.99 5.58 -0.44
C VAL A 28 4.77 5.99 -1.69
N LEU A 29 4.15 6.71 -2.62
CA LEU A 29 4.87 7.21 -3.80
C LEU A 29 6.02 8.14 -3.41
N ALA A 30 5.79 9.05 -2.46
CA ALA A 30 6.83 9.94 -1.95
C ALA A 30 7.98 9.15 -1.30
N GLN A 31 7.69 8.08 -0.56
CA GLN A 31 8.68 7.18 0.03
C GLN A 31 9.54 6.45 -1.01
N ILE A 32 8.92 5.98 -2.10
CA ILE A 32 9.65 5.32 -3.20
C ILE A 32 10.56 6.31 -3.92
N ILE A 33 10.12 7.55 -4.12
CA ILE A 33 10.92 8.58 -4.78
C ILE A 33 12.09 9.03 -3.89
N ASN A 34 11.83 9.26 -2.61
CA ASN A 34 12.81 9.84 -1.71
C ASN A 34 13.83 8.82 -1.16
N SER A 35 13.53 7.51 -1.20
CA SER A 35 14.39 6.46 -0.64
C SER A 35 15.80 6.46 -1.26
N ASN A 36 15.91 6.72 -2.56
CA ASN A 36 17.19 6.80 -3.30
C ASN A 36 18.09 7.97 -2.86
N MET A 37 17.54 8.92 -2.11
CA MET A 37 18.24 10.10 -1.62
C MET A 37 18.43 10.08 -0.10
N THR A 38 18.18 8.95 0.55
CA THR A 38 18.35 8.81 2.00
C THR A 38 19.75 8.29 2.34
N GLU A 39 20.36 8.89 3.35
CA GLU A 39 21.65 8.46 3.88
C GLU A 39 21.61 8.45 5.41
N THR A 40 21.88 7.30 6.00
CA THR A 40 21.91 7.12 7.46
C THR A 40 22.86 8.10 8.15
N GLU A 41 24.03 8.34 7.54
CA GLU A 41 25.07 9.24 8.09
C GLU A 41 24.67 10.72 8.04
N SER A 42 23.73 11.07 7.17
CA SER A 42 23.22 12.44 7.03
C SER A 42 22.17 12.82 8.08
N LEU A 43 21.75 11.87 8.93
CA LEU A 43 20.77 12.11 9.99
C LEU A 43 21.22 13.21 10.95
N GLY A 44 20.39 14.24 11.09
CA GLY A 44 20.66 15.38 11.98
C GLY A 44 21.61 16.42 11.38
N GLN A 45 22.10 16.23 10.15
CA GLN A 45 22.88 17.23 9.44
C GLN A 45 21.97 18.25 8.76
N PHE A 46 22.38 19.54 8.76
CA PHE A 46 21.73 20.59 7.97
C PHE A 46 22.14 20.49 6.49
N SER A 47 21.73 19.42 5.82
CA SER A 47 21.94 19.17 4.40
C SER A 47 20.62 18.75 3.73
N LEU A 48 20.53 18.87 2.41
CA LEU A 48 19.36 18.38 1.66
C LEU A 48 19.12 16.89 1.91
N THR A 49 20.18 16.08 1.92
CA THR A 49 20.13 14.64 2.22
C THR A 49 19.61 14.39 3.64
N GLY A 50 20.07 15.15 4.63
CA GLY A 50 19.60 15.05 6.01
C GLY A 50 18.11 15.39 6.14
N MET A 51 17.66 16.46 5.47
CA MET A 51 16.25 16.84 5.42
C MET A 51 15.38 15.77 4.74
N VAL A 52 15.83 15.22 3.61
CA VAL A 52 15.11 14.16 2.89
C VAL A 52 15.02 12.89 3.74
N THR A 53 16.10 12.51 4.41
CA THR A 53 16.13 11.35 5.32
C THR A 53 15.17 11.56 6.50
N PHE A 54 15.12 12.76 7.07
CA PHE A 54 14.17 13.08 8.14
C PHE A 54 12.71 13.06 7.66
N LEU A 55 12.43 13.61 6.47
CA LEU A 55 11.11 13.55 5.85
C LEU A 55 10.68 12.11 5.57
N HIS A 56 11.59 11.27 5.09
CA HIS A 56 11.35 9.83 4.90
C HIS A 56 10.95 9.17 6.22
N ILE A 57 11.66 9.44 7.32
CA ILE A 57 11.33 8.87 8.64
C ILE A 57 9.98 9.35 9.15
N ILE A 58 9.73 10.66 9.17
CA ILE A 58 8.46 11.22 9.68
C ILE A 58 7.27 10.70 8.87
N SER A 59 7.37 10.74 7.54
CA SER A 59 6.28 10.25 6.70
C SER A 59 6.13 8.73 6.76
N GLY A 60 7.20 7.99 7.08
CA GLY A 60 7.15 6.55 7.39
C GLY A 60 6.35 6.25 8.66
N PHE A 61 6.54 7.02 9.73
CA PHE A 61 5.69 6.93 10.94
C PHE A 61 4.24 7.32 10.65
N GLY A 62 4.02 8.35 9.83
CA GLY A 62 2.69 8.72 9.36
C GLY A 62 2.00 7.57 8.60
N LEU A 63 2.74 6.89 7.72
CA LEU A 63 2.26 5.71 7.00
C LEU A 63 1.96 4.53 7.92
N LEU A 64 2.76 4.31 8.96
CA LEU A 64 2.48 3.29 9.97
C LEU A 64 1.12 3.56 10.65
N LEU A 65 0.89 4.80 11.08
CA LEU A 65 -0.38 5.20 11.69
C LEU A 65 -1.55 5.05 10.72
N CYS A 66 -1.44 5.59 9.50
CA CYS A 66 -2.48 5.48 8.48
C CYS A 66 -2.77 4.01 8.11
N GLY A 67 -1.73 3.17 8.03
CA GLY A 67 -1.84 1.74 7.76
C GLY A 67 -2.60 1.01 8.86
N VAL A 68 -2.36 1.33 10.14
CA VAL A 68 -3.09 0.74 11.27
C VAL A 68 -4.55 1.16 11.24
N VAL A 69 -4.84 2.44 10.99
CA VAL A 69 -6.22 2.93 10.84
C VAL A 69 -6.93 2.22 9.69
N MET A 70 -6.24 2.04 8.56
CA MET A 70 -6.78 1.35 7.39
C MET A 70 -7.07 -0.13 7.68
N LEU A 71 -6.14 -0.83 8.34
CA LEU A 71 -6.32 -2.22 8.76
C LEU A 71 -7.52 -2.36 9.70
N PHE A 72 -7.60 -1.53 10.74
CA PHE A 72 -8.71 -1.56 11.68
C PHE A 72 -10.04 -1.33 10.97
N TRP A 73 -10.10 -0.33 10.09
CA TRP A 73 -11.29 -0.07 9.29
C TRP A 73 -11.69 -1.27 8.42
N MET A 74 -10.73 -1.89 7.73
CA MET A 74 -10.96 -3.09 6.92
C MET A 74 -11.56 -4.22 7.75
N LEU A 75 -10.93 -4.52 8.89
CA LEU A 75 -11.37 -5.58 9.80
C LEU A 75 -12.75 -5.28 10.40
N ALA A 76 -13.02 -4.04 10.79
CA ALA A 76 -14.32 -3.64 11.35
C ALA A 76 -15.46 -3.77 10.32
N GLN A 77 -15.20 -3.50 9.04
CA GLN A 77 -16.24 -3.49 8.01
C GLN A 77 -16.55 -4.86 7.41
N ARG A 78 -15.53 -5.70 7.18
CA ARG A 78 -15.72 -7.00 6.49
C ARG A 78 -15.10 -8.20 7.21
N GLY A 79 -14.36 -7.98 8.29
CA GLY A 79 -13.70 -9.05 9.05
C GLY A 79 -12.41 -9.58 8.41
N ALA A 80 -11.63 -10.33 9.19
CA ALA A 80 -10.32 -10.83 8.77
C ALA A 80 -10.41 -11.85 7.62
N ARG A 81 -11.38 -12.77 7.66
CA ARG A 81 -11.55 -13.81 6.64
C ARG A 81 -11.81 -13.25 5.25
N TYR A 82 -12.35 -12.03 5.15
CA TYR A 82 -12.57 -11.36 3.86
C TYR A 82 -11.26 -11.07 3.12
N TYR A 83 -10.26 -10.54 3.82
CA TYR A 83 -8.98 -10.11 3.23
C TYR A 83 -7.85 -11.12 3.39
N PHE A 84 -7.92 -11.96 4.43
CA PHE A 84 -6.86 -12.89 4.83
C PHE A 84 -7.34 -14.35 4.77
N SER A 85 -8.14 -14.71 3.77
CA SER A 85 -8.72 -16.07 3.63
C SER A 85 -7.66 -17.18 3.58
N TYR A 86 -6.46 -16.88 3.07
CA TYR A 86 -5.32 -17.80 3.04
C TYR A 86 -4.86 -18.23 4.44
N LEU A 87 -5.06 -17.42 5.49
CA LEU A 87 -4.78 -17.80 6.88
C LEU A 87 -5.75 -18.88 7.38
N TYR A 88 -6.91 -19.00 6.72
CA TYR A 88 -7.93 -20.01 6.99
C TYR A 88 -7.89 -21.16 5.98
N LEU A 89 -6.86 -21.21 5.13
CA LEU A 89 -6.71 -22.18 4.04
C LEU A 89 -7.91 -22.18 3.06
N ASP A 90 -8.59 -21.04 2.94
CA ASP A 90 -9.76 -20.86 2.08
C ASP A 90 -9.37 -20.13 0.78
N PHE A 91 -9.23 -20.91 -0.29
CA PHE A 91 -8.83 -20.46 -1.63
C PHE A 91 -9.95 -20.60 -2.67
N GLN A 92 -11.19 -20.84 -2.24
CA GLN A 92 -12.31 -21.00 -3.18
C GLN A 92 -12.53 -19.71 -3.99
N GLY A 93 -12.51 -18.55 -3.33
CA GLY A 93 -12.68 -17.26 -4.00
C GLY A 93 -11.63 -16.97 -5.07
N VAL A 94 -10.36 -17.26 -4.81
CA VAL A 94 -9.27 -17.13 -5.80
C VAL A 94 -9.51 -18.05 -7.01
N THR A 95 -9.99 -19.27 -6.75
CA THR A 95 -10.26 -20.24 -7.81
C THR A 95 -11.39 -19.75 -8.73
N ASP A 96 -12.44 -19.17 -8.15
CA ASP A 96 -13.58 -18.62 -8.90
C ASP A 96 -13.20 -17.37 -9.71
N ASP A 97 -12.36 -16.50 -9.13
CA ASP A 97 -11.82 -15.36 -9.84
C ASP A 97 -10.94 -15.78 -11.03
N PHE A 98 -10.12 -16.81 -10.85
CA PHE A 98 -9.30 -17.34 -11.93
C PHE A 98 -10.13 -17.93 -13.07
N ARG A 99 -11.25 -18.60 -12.77
CA ARG A 99 -12.22 -19.06 -13.78
C ARG A 99 -12.85 -17.89 -14.53
N THR A 100 -13.15 -16.80 -13.83
CA THR A 100 -13.71 -15.56 -14.41
C THR A 100 -12.71 -14.88 -15.35
N LEU A 101 -11.45 -14.77 -14.92
CA LEU A 101 -10.36 -14.22 -15.75
C LEU A 101 -10.11 -15.05 -17.00
N ARG A 102 -10.20 -16.39 -16.93
CA ARG A 102 -10.09 -17.28 -18.10
C ARG A 102 -11.16 -17.01 -19.16
N GLN A 103 -12.27 -16.38 -18.79
CA GLN A 103 -13.34 -15.97 -19.69
C GLN A 103 -13.17 -14.53 -20.19
N PHE A 104 -12.01 -13.91 -19.96
CA PHE A 104 -11.72 -12.50 -20.26
C PHE A 104 -12.68 -11.52 -19.58
N ARG A 105 -13.22 -11.91 -18.42
CA ARG A 105 -14.05 -11.05 -17.56
C ARG A 105 -13.26 -10.67 -16.31
N LEU A 106 -13.45 -9.43 -15.85
CA LEU A 106 -12.86 -8.98 -14.60
C LEU A 106 -13.73 -9.46 -13.43
N PRO A 107 -13.14 -10.11 -12.41
CA PRO A 107 -13.86 -10.50 -11.22
C PRO A 107 -14.30 -9.27 -10.41
N GLU A 108 -15.46 -9.39 -9.75
CA GLU A 108 -15.95 -8.42 -8.80
C GLU A 108 -15.29 -8.62 -7.42
N ALA A 109 -15.20 -7.56 -6.62
CA ALA A 109 -14.59 -7.66 -5.30
C ALA A 109 -15.52 -8.42 -4.32
N HIS A 110 -15.08 -9.59 -3.84
CA HIS A 110 -15.79 -10.39 -2.84
C HIS A 110 -14.85 -11.01 -1.81
N ALA A 111 -15.42 -11.66 -0.78
CA ALA A 111 -14.66 -12.29 0.31
C ALA A 111 -13.76 -13.40 -0.23
N GLY A 112 -12.47 -13.39 0.18
CA GLY A 112 -11.50 -14.40 -0.24
C GLY A 112 -11.15 -14.41 -1.73
N GLY A 113 -11.66 -13.43 -2.50
CA GLY A 113 -11.25 -13.21 -3.89
C GLY A 113 -9.90 -12.51 -3.99
N MET A 114 -9.30 -12.52 -5.18
CA MET A 114 -8.00 -11.93 -5.47
C MET A 114 -7.95 -10.44 -5.12
N ALA A 115 -9.00 -9.68 -5.43
CA ALA A 115 -9.04 -8.24 -5.11
C ALA A 115 -8.94 -7.99 -3.60
N ALA A 116 -9.65 -8.78 -2.79
CA ALA A 116 -9.63 -8.66 -1.34
C ALA A 116 -8.27 -9.09 -0.75
N ILE A 117 -7.69 -10.18 -1.28
CA ILE A 117 -6.37 -10.66 -0.86
C ILE A 117 -5.28 -9.64 -1.21
N VAL A 118 -5.28 -9.10 -2.42
CA VAL A 118 -4.35 -8.04 -2.85
C VAL A 118 -4.45 -6.86 -1.89
N GLN A 119 -5.66 -6.38 -1.59
CA GLN A 119 -5.84 -5.29 -0.62
C GLN A 119 -5.27 -5.62 0.77
N GLY A 120 -5.48 -6.85 1.27
CA GLY A 120 -4.89 -7.31 2.52
C GLY A 120 -3.36 -7.35 2.50
N LEU A 121 -2.77 -7.91 1.43
CA LEU A 121 -1.31 -7.97 1.24
C LEU A 121 -0.69 -6.58 1.16
N GLY A 122 -1.36 -5.61 0.53
CA GLY A 122 -0.90 -4.23 0.47
C GLY A 122 -0.75 -3.60 1.85
N VAL A 123 -1.78 -3.75 2.70
CA VAL A 123 -1.75 -3.23 4.07
C VAL A 123 -0.71 -3.95 4.93
N LEU A 124 -0.57 -5.26 4.80
CA LEU A 124 0.47 -6.01 5.52
C LEU A 124 1.88 -5.60 5.10
N SER A 125 2.11 -5.43 3.80
CA SER A 125 3.41 -4.99 3.27
C SER A 125 3.75 -3.60 3.77
N LEU A 126 2.78 -2.67 3.75
CA LEU A 126 2.93 -1.32 4.27
C LEU A 126 3.26 -1.30 5.76
N LEU A 127 2.51 -2.06 6.57
CA LEU A 127 2.73 -2.12 8.01
C LEU A 127 4.08 -2.76 8.35
N GLY A 128 4.44 -3.84 7.66
CA GLY A 128 5.71 -4.53 7.87
C GLY A 128 6.90 -3.63 7.60
N VAL A 129 6.96 -3.00 6.41
CA VAL A 129 8.09 -2.13 6.04
C VAL A 129 8.18 -0.89 6.94
N ALA A 130 7.05 -0.27 7.30
CA ALA A 130 7.02 0.92 8.14
C ALA A 130 7.36 0.61 9.61
N ALA A 131 6.91 -0.54 10.14
CA ALA A 131 7.24 -0.96 11.49
C ALA A 131 8.75 -1.28 11.61
N VAL A 132 9.33 -1.98 10.63
CA VAL A 132 10.77 -2.27 10.62
C VAL A 132 11.59 -0.99 10.44
N GLY A 133 11.14 -0.05 9.61
CA GLY A 133 11.79 1.26 9.48
C GLY A 133 11.76 2.09 10.78
N GLY A 134 10.63 2.07 11.48
CA GLY A 134 10.49 2.69 12.80
C GLY A 134 11.37 2.02 13.86
N LEU A 135 11.43 0.69 13.86
CA LEU A 135 12.31 -0.07 14.75
C LEU A 135 13.79 0.27 14.48
N TRP A 136 14.20 0.31 13.20
CA TRP A 136 15.53 0.72 12.81
C TRP A 136 15.88 2.10 13.39
N PHE A 137 14.98 3.09 13.24
CA PHE A 137 15.21 4.43 13.76
C PHE A 137 15.41 4.45 15.28
N ILE A 138 14.58 3.72 16.03
CA ILE A 138 14.70 3.61 17.50
C ILE A 138 16.04 2.98 17.88
N LEU A 139 16.41 1.87 17.24
CA LEU A 139 17.66 1.17 17.53
C LEU A 139 18.88 2.02 17.17
N ASN A 140 18.85 2.75 16.06
CA ASN A 140 19.90 3.67 15.66
C ASN A 140 20.09 4.80 16.68
N MET A 141 19.01 5.31 17.28
CA MET A 141 19.10 6.32 18.35
C MET A 141 19.64 5.75 19.67
N MET A 142 19.41 4.47 19.95
CA MET A 142 19.87 3.83 21.21
C MET A 142 21.31 3.32 21.15
N TYR A 143 21.70 2.73 20.02
CA TYR A 143 22.95 1.98 19.90
C TYR A 143 23.94 2.58 18.88
N GLY A 144 23.51 3.58 18.12
CA GLY A 144 24.31 4.18 17.04
C GLY A 144 24.36 3.33 15.77
N PRO A 145 24.87 3.92 14.66
CA PRO A 145 24.86 3.29 13.34
C PRO A 145 25.79 2.08 13.24
N ASP A 146 26.86 2.02 14.04
CA ASP A 146 27.88 0.95 13.97
C ASP A 146 27.41 -0.39 14.55
N SER A 147 26.25 -0.41 15.21
CA SER A 147 25.69 -1.63 15.80
C SER A 147 25.29 -2.65 14.73
N VAL A 148 25.72 -3.90 14.89
CA VAL A 148 25.34 -5.03 14.00
C VAL A 148 23.82 -5.15 13.91
N LEU A 149 23.11 -5.01 15.03
CA LEU A 149 21.66 -5.07 15.06
C LEU A 149 21.02 -3.95 14.23
N VAL A 150 21.58 -2.74 14.26
CA VAL A 150 21.07 -1.60 13.48
C VAL A 150 21.26 -1.86 11.98
N HIS A 151 22.40 -2.41 11.59
CA HIS A 151 22.65 -2.83 10.21
C HIS A 151 21.67 -3.93 9.75
N ASP A 152 21.47 -4.99 10.55
CA ASP A 152 20.58 -6.09 10.19
C ASP A 152 19.14 -5.64 10.01
N VAL A 153 18.63 -4.77 10.89
CA VAL A 153 17.27 -4.22 10.79
C VAL A 153 17.15 -3.29 9.57
N LEU A 154 18.20 -2.53 9.23
CA LEU A 154 18.22 -1.74 7.98
C LEU A 154 18.14 -2.63 6.75
N HIS A 155 18.89 -3.74 6.73
CA HIS A 155 18.84 -4.72 5.64
C HIS A 155 17.46 -5.35 5.52
N LEU A 156 16.82 -5.70 6.64
CA LEU A 156 15.45 -6.20 6.66
C LEU A 156 14.47 -5.15 6.12
N HIS A 157 14.61 -3.88 6.51
CA HIS A 157 13.77 -2.80 5.97
C HIS A 157 13.90 -2.70 4.44
N LYS A 158 15.14 -2.66 3.93
CA LYS A 158 15.43 -2.64 2.48
C LYS A 158 14.85 -3.86 1.75
N PHE A 159 14.94 -5.05 2.34
CA PHE A 159 14.32 -6.24 1.77
C PHE A 159 12.79 -6.11 1.71
N LEU A 160 12.17 -5.56 2.76
CA LEU A 160 10.72 -5.38 2.82
C LEU A 160 10.20 -4.32 1.84
N THR A 161 11.03 -3.36 1.39
CA THR A 161 10.60 -2.37 0.40
C THR A 161 10.20 -3.02 -0.93
N VAL A 162 10.82 -4.15 -1.29
CA VAL A 162 10.49 -4.90 -2.51
C VAL A 162 9.01 -5.29 -2.57
N PHE A 163 8.41 -5.68 -1.45
CA PHE A 163 7.00 -6.08 -1.41
C PHE A 163 6.07 -4.89 -1.60
N ILE A 164 6.31 -3.77 -0.91
CA ILE A 164 5.45 -2.58 -1.03
C ILE A 164 5.62 -1.90 -2.39
N GLU A 165 6.83 -1.89 -2.97
CA GLU A 165 7.09 -1.36 -4.31
C GLU A 165 6.39 -2.22 -5.38
N THR A 166 6.55 -3.54 -5.31
CA THR A 166 5.87 -4.48 -6.21
C THR A 166 4.36 -4.32 -6.11
N TYR A 167 3.83 -4.24 -4.89
CA TYR A 167 2.42 -3.99 -4.65
C TYR A 167 1.97 -2.67 -5.26
N PHE A 168 2.68 -1.57 -5.00
CA PHE A 168 2.32 -0.24 -5.47
C PHE A 168 2.20 -0.19 -6.99
N TRP A 169 3.17 -0.75 -7.71
CA TRP A 169 3.15 -0.76 -9.17
C TRP A 169 2.09 -1.70 -9.73
N ALA A 170 1.97 -2.93 -9.22
CA ALA A 170 0.99 -3.90 -9.72
C ALA A 170 -0.45 -3.45 -9.43
N HIS A 171 -0.74 -3.06 -8.19
CA HIS A 171 -2.04 -2.57 -7.78
C HIS A 171 -2.39 -1.23 -8.47
N GLY A 172 -1.42 -0.32 -8.56
CA GLY A 172 -1.60 0.97 -9.23
C GLY A 172 -1.93 0.81 -10.72
N ALA A 173 -1.22 -0.07 -11.43
CA ALA A 173 -1.50 -0.39 -12.83
C ALA A 173 -2.90 -0.98 -13.02
N MET A 174 -3.32 -1.91 -12.14
CA MET A 174 -4.68 -2.44 -12.15
C MET A 174 -5.71 -1.35 -11.88
N GLY A 175 -5.50 -0.48 -10.89
CA GLY A 175 -6.38 0.64 -10.60
C GLY A 175 -6.56 1.59 -11.79
N ILE A 176 -5.48 1.89 -12.53
CA ILE A 176 -5.54 2.69 -13.76
C ILE A 176 -6.31 1.95 -14.86
N LEU A 177 -6.09 0.65 -15.05
CA LEU A 177 -6.84 -0.15 -16.01
C LEU A 177 -8.34 -0.13 -15.72
N HIS A 178 -8.74 -0.33 -14.46
CA HIS A 178 -10.13 -0.24 -14.02
C HIS A 178 -10.72 1.15 -14.27
N LEU A 179 -9.95 2.22 -14.02
CA LEU A 179 -10.37 3.60 -14.29
C LEU A 179 -10.64 3.81 -15.80
N LEU A 180 -9.72 3.39 -16.67
CA LEU A 180 -9.85 3.52 -18.12
C LEU A 180 -11.05 2.74 -18.66
N LEU A 181 -11.27 1.51 -18.19
CA LEU A 181 -12.43 0.70 -18.57
C LEU A 181 -13.74 1.35 -18.13
N THR A 182 -13.80 1.90 -16.93
CA THR A 182 -14.98 2.62 -16.42
C THR A 182 -15.28 3.85 -17.27
N ILE A 183 -14.26 4.63 -17.63
CA ILE A 183 -14.42 5.80 -18.51
C ILE A 183 -14.93 5.39 -19.89
N ARG A 184 -14.38 4.30 -20.47
CA ARG A 184 -14.82 3.79 -21.78
C ARG A 184 -16.28 3.33 -21.76
N LEU A 185 -16.71 2.59 -20.73
CA LEU A 185 -18.10 2.17 -20.57
C LEU A 185 -19.05 3.37 -20.42
N GLN A 186 -18.63 4.42 -19.69
CA GLN A 186 -19.38 5.66 -19.60
C GLN A 186 -19.50 6.40 -20.95
N GLN A 187 -18.56 6.20 -21.88
CA GLN A 187 -18.62 6.78 -23.23
C GLN A 187 -19.55 5.98 -24.14
N LEU A 188 -19.47 4.64 -24.12
CA LEU A 188 -20.33 3.77 -24.91
C LEU A 188 -21.81 3.92 -24.55
N ASN A 189 -22.13 4.08 -23.26
CA ASN A 189 -23.51 4.31 -22.82
C ASN A 189 -24.07 5.72 -23.15
N LYS A 190 -23.31 6.56 -23.87
CA LYS A 190 -23.78 7.86 -24.39
C LYS A 190 -24.27 7.78 -25.84
N GLU A 191 -23.89 6.71 -26.56
CA GLU A 191 -24.35 6.41 -27.93
C GLU A 191 -25.66 5.61 -27.87
#